data_AF-A0A935DQM3-F1
#
_entry.id   AF-A0A935DQM3-F1
#
_cell.length_a   1.000
_cell.length_b   1.000
_cell.length_c   1.000
_cell.angle_alpha   90.00
_cell.angle_beta   90.00
_cell.angle_gamma   90.00
#
_symmetry.space_group_name_H-M   'P 1'
#
loop_
_entity.id
_entity.type
_entity.pdbx_description
1 polymer ?
#
loop_
_entity_poly.entity_id
_entity_poly.type
_entity_poly.pdbx_seq_one_letter_code
_entity_poly.pdbx_strand_id
1 'polypeptide(L)'
;MNGSILDDLIAAGLNPLLSANDFERLRHFGVLRSDTQYLAGRIRVADGDWLTADLADHSLRERLHSEFLGGELRHGRLLHAGFLLGPRGFYAALRGLPEAERALFDMRSVGYINQLYGDDYALRVAQRADARHINTTMMVTILGAAVSDSLADGRVVSGVGGQYNFVAMAHALPGARSILCVRATRDKDGVLRSNIVSDYGSSTIPRHLRDIVITEYGIADLRGRTDGECAAALIGIADSRFQSELVRAAQQTGKLSADFQIPEHRRDNTPQGLARAFRDQRAAGPSSDFPFGTDLTTEEIRLSTALRWLARHARTPGQKARTLASALLHRSNTAYNCELARLQLASPRTLRERVMARLVLYALNVTA
;
A
#
# COMPACT_ATOMS: atom_id res chain seq x y z
N MET A 1 25.43 -5.71 -23.51
CA MET A 1 24.05 -6.00 -23.99
C MET A 1 24.00 -7.36 -24.67
N ASN A 2 22.90 -8.13 -24.58
CA ASN A 2 22.82 -9.45 -25.22
C ASN A 2 22.73 -9.32 -26.75
N GLY A 3 23.23 -10.30 -27.49
CA GLY A 3 23.22 -10.28 -28.94
C GLY A 3 21.86 -10.43 -29.60
N SER A 4 20.85 -10.89 -28.88
CA SER A 4 19.48 -11.02 -29.37
C SER A 4 18.66 -9.72 -29.35
N ILE A 5 19.16 -8.62 -28.78
CA ILE A 5 18.30 -7.47 -28.47
C ILE A 5 17.60 -6.87 -29.71
N LEU A 6 18.29 -6.83 -30.85
CA LEU A 6 17.68 -6.32 -32.09
C LEU A 6 16.58 -7.26 -32.59
N ASP A 7 16.78 -8.57 -32.44
CA ASP A 7 15.78 -9.60 -32.80
C ASP A 7 14.57 -9.52 -31.89
N ASP A 8 14.80 -9.36 -30.58
CA ASP A 8 13.77 -9.20 -29.57
C ASP A 8 12.93 -7.94 -29.83
N LEU A 9 13.57 -6.84 -30.26
CA LEU A 9 12.88 -5.60 -30.61
C LEU A 9 12.04 -5.73 -31.88
N ILE A 10 12.54 -6.42 -32.92
CA ILE A 10 11.76 -6.72 -34.14
C ILE A 10 10.56 -7.59 -33.78
N ALA A 11 10.76 -8.64 -32.99
CA ALA A 11 9.69 -9.51 -32.51
C ALA A 11 8.65 -8.73 -31.67
N ALA A 12 9.08 -7.70 -30.95
CA ALA A 12 8.22 -6.78 -30.19
C ALA A 12 7.54 -5.70 -31.07
N GLY A 13 7.78 -5.68 -32.38
CA GLY A 13 7.11 -4.80 -33.33
C GLY A 13 7.91 -3.58 -33.78
N LEU A 14 9.22 -3.52 -33.53
CA LEU A 14 10.10 -2.54 -34.16
C LEU A 14 10.09 -2.77 -35.68
N ASN A 15 9.85 -1.71 -36.45
CA ASN A 15 9.96 -1.78 -37.90
C ASN A 15 11.42 -2.10 -38.28
N PRO A 16 11.69 -3.19 -39.04
CA PRO A 16 13.05 -3.51 -39.47
C PRO A 16 13.69 -2.35 -40.25
N LEU A 17 12.93 -1.66 -41.09
CA LEU A 17 13.40 -0.44 -41.74
C LEU A 17 13.29 0.75 -40.79
N LEU A 18 14.42 1.11 -40.20
CA LEU A 18 14.48 2.15 -39.16
C LEU A 18 14.21 3.53 -39.76
N SER A 19 13.25 4.24 -39.17
CA SER A 19 13.13 5.69 -39.36
C SER A 19 14.20 6.43 -38.55
N ALA A 20 14.36 7.73 -38.81
CA ALA A 20 15.21 8.59 -37.98
C ALA A 20 14.78 8.57 -36.50
N ASN A 21 13.46 8.52 -36.25
CA ASN A 21 12.92 8.48 -34.90
C ASN A 21 13.20 7.14 -34.21
N ASP A 22 13.14 6.02 -34.93
CA ASP A 22 13.47 4.71 -34.37
C ASP A 22 14.96 4.62 -34.01
N PHE A 23 15.82 5.09 -34.92
CA PHE A 23 17.26 5.16 -34.68
C PHE A 23 17.61 6.02 -33.45
N GLU A 24 17.02 7.22 -33.35
CA GLU A 24 17.24 8.07 -32.18
C GLU A 24 16.69 7.45 -30.89
N ARG A 25 15.59 6.70 -30.93
CA ARG A 25 15.09 5.95 -29.77
C ARG A 25 16.07 4.87 -29.34
N LEU A 26 16.62 4.11 -30.29
CA LEU A 26 17.61 3.07 -29.99
C LEU A 26 18.88 3.67 -29.37
N ARG A 27 19.33 4.84 -29.85
CA ARG A 27 20.45 5.59 -29.23
C ARG A 27 20.09 6.12 -27.85
N HIS A 28 18.89 6.70 -27.70
CA HIS A 28 18.40 7.24 -26.44
C HIS A 28 18.42 6.18 -25.34
N PHE A 29 17.83 5.01 -25.60
CA PHE A 29 17.80 3.91 -24.62
C PHE A 29 19.13 3.14 -24.53
N GLY A 30 20.18 3.58 -25.23
CA GLY A 30 21.51 2.96 -25.17
C GLY A 30 21.59 1.61 -25.89
N VAL A 31 20.59 1.22 -26.69
CA VAL A 31 20.67 0.04 -27.56
C VAL A 31 21.78 0.24 -28.59
N LEU A 32 21.82 1.42 -29.22
CA LEU A 32 22.91 1.86 -30.07
C LEU A 32 23.82 2.83 -29.32
N ARG A 33 25.12 2.78 -29.60
CA ARG A 33 26.09 3.72 -29.06
C ARG A 33 25.80 5.15 -29.50
N SER A 34 26.16 6.12 -28.66
CA SER A 34 25.89 7.53 -28.92
C SER A 34 26.67 8.11 -30.10
N ASP A 35 27.73 7.46 -30.58
CA ASP A 35 28.53 7.89 -31.73
C ASP A 35 28.05 7.32 -33.08
N THR A 36 27.02 6.47 -33.08
CA THR A 36 26.37 6.00 -34.31
C THR A 36 25.73 7.14 -35.09
N GLN A 37 25.82 7.08 -36.42
CA GLN A 37 25.31 8.13 -37.31
C GLN A 37 24.22 7.58 -38.22
N TYR A 38 23.17 8.37 -38.43
CA TYR A 38 22.07 8.07 -39.34
C TYR A 38 21.83 9.23 -40.29
N LEU A 39 21.69 8.92 -41.58
CA LEU A 39 21.39 9.89 -42.62
C LEU A 39 20.55 9.25 -43.72
N ALA A 40 19.38 9.84 -44.02
CA ALA A 40 18.51 9.46 -45.14
C ALA A 40 18.23 7.94 -45.26
N GLY A 41 17.88 7.28 -44.15
CA GLY A 41 17.58 5.85 -44.15
C GLY A 41 18.81 4.94 -44.12
N ARG A 42 19.98 5.49 -43.79
CA ARG A 42 21.24 4.75 -43.75
C ARG A 42 21.98 4.95 -42.44
N ILE A 43 22.70 3.92 -42.00
CA ILE A 43 23.58 3.95 -40.83
C ILE A 43 25.03 3.90 -41.32
N ARG A 44 25.88 4.74 -40.71
CA ARG A 44 27.32 4.72 -40.98
C ARG A 44 28.01 3.63 -40.18
N VAL A 45 28.73 2.76 -40.86
CA VAL A 45 29.52 1.67 -40.27
C VAL A 45 30.99 2.08 -40.04
N ALA A 46 31.78 1.28 -39.31
CA ALA A 46 33.08 1.72 -38.79
C ALA A 46 34.14 1.93 -39.88
N ASP A 47 34.01 1.23 -41.00
CA ASP A 47 34.83 1.40 -42.22
C ASP A 47 34.53 2.72 -42.97
N GLY A 48 33.48 3.44 -42.56
CA GLY A 48 33.07 4.72 -43.13
C GLY A 48 31.94 4.62 -44.16
N ASP A 49 31.55 3.41 -44.55
CA ASP A 49 30.46 3.16 -45.50
C ASP A 49 29.08 3.44 -44.90
N TRP A 50 28.09 3.58 -45.78
CA TRP A 50 26.70 3.80 -45.43
C TRP A 50 25.83 2.64 -45.91
N LEU A 51 25.23 1.94 -44.95
CA LEU A 51 24.31 0.84 -45.24
C LEU A 51 22.87 1.29 -45.02
N THR A 52 21.95 0.72 -45.80
CA THR A 52 20.52 0.86 -45.54
C THR A 52 20.22 0.45 -44.10
N ALA A 53 19.45 1.25 -43.38
CA ALA A 53 19.07 1.03 -41.99
C ALA A 53 17.96 -0.03 -41.86
N ASP A 54 18.18 -1.20 -42.46
CA ASP A 54 17.24 -2.31 -42.48
C ASP A 54 17.74 -3.44 -41.59
N LEU A 55 17.13 -3.59 -40.42
CA LEU A 55 17.43 -4.66 -39.47
C LEU A 55 17.01 -6.05 -39.98
N ALA A 56 16.26 -6.18 -41.08
CA ALA A 56 16.07 -7.47 -41.72
C ALA A 56 17.36 -7.99 -42.37
N ASP A 57 18.27 -7.08 -42.76
CA ASP A 57 19.59 -7.44 -43.28
C ASP A 57 20.47 -8.02 -42.16
N HIS A 58 20.79 -9.31 -42.29
CA HIS A 58 21.66 -10.02 -41.37
C HIS A 58 23.06 -9.40 -41.27
N SER A 59 23.61 -8.91 -42.39
CA SER A 59 24.95 -8.32 -42.42
C SER A 59 24.99 -7.01 -41.65
N LEU A 60 23.95 -6.18 -41.78
CA LEU A 60 23.82 -4.97 -40.97
C LEU A 60 23.71 -5.34 -39.48
N ARG A 61 22.83 -6.29 -39.11
CA ARG A 61 22.66 -6.69 -37.71
C ARG A 61 23.95 -7.20 -37.09
N GLU A 62 24.72 -8.03 -37.80
CA GLU A 62 26.02 -8.51 -37.34
C GLU A 62 27.00 -7.35 -37.09
N ARG A 63 27.08 -6.38 -38.01
CA ARG A 63 27.93 -5.19 -37.82
C ARG A 63 27.47 -4.31 -36.68
N LEU A 64 26.16 -4.08 -36.55
CA LEU A 64 25.61 -3.34 -35.42
C LEU A 64 25.94 -4.04 -34.10
N HIS A 65 25.82 -5.37 -34.07
CA HIS A 65 26.16 -6.20 -32.92
C HIS A 65 27.63 -6.05 -32.51
N SER A 66 28.56 -6.17 -33.46
CA SER A 66 29.99 -6.15 -33.18
C SER A 66 30.55 -4.75 -32.90
N GLU A 67 30.00 -3.71 -33.54
CA GLU A 67 30.63 -2.39 -33.57
C GLU A 67 29.84 -1.32 -32.79
N PHE A 68 28.50 -1.44 -32.76
CA PHE A 68 27.62 -0.31 -32.48
C PHE A 68 26.57 -0.51 -31.39
N LEU A 69 26.39 -1.73 -30.87
CA LEU A 69 25.54 -1.92 -29.69
C LEU A 69 26.15 -1.25 -28.45
N GLY A 70 25.29 -0.62 -27.65
CA GLY A 70 25.70 -0.04 -26.38
C GLY A 70 26.06 -1.10 -25.34
N GLY A 71 26.82 -0.69 -24.32
CA GLY A 71 27.18 -1.57 -23.20
C GLY A 71 25.98 -1.89 -22.29
N GLU A 72 25.13 -0.89 -22.06
CA GLU A 72 24.02 -0.91 -21.10
C GLU A 72 22.82 -0.13 -21.62
N LEU A 73 21.62 -0.50 -21.15
CA LEU A 73 20.41 0.28 -21.39
C LEU A 73 20.42 1.55 -20.53
N ARG A 74 19.90 2.64 -21.08
CA ARG A 74 19.85 3.97 -20.46
C ARG A 74 18.42 4.44 -20.30
N HIS A 75 18.21 5.38 -19.38
CA HIS A 75 16.92 6.05 -19.13
C HIS A 75 15.76 5.13 -18.71
N GLY A 76 16.06 3.92 -18.24
CA GLY A 76 15.10 3.07 -17.55
C GLY A 76 14.56 3.75 -16.29
N ARG A 77 13.29 3.51 -15.97
CA ARG A 77 12.62 4.05 -14.78
C ARG A 77 12.26 2.90 -13.84
N LEU A 78 12.48 3.11 -12.55
CA LEU A 78 12.08 2.16 -11.50
C LEU A 78 10.68 2.46 -10.98
N LEU A 79 10.27 3.74 -10.98
CA LEU A 79 9.00 4.17 -10.42
C LEU A 79 8.39 5.27 -11.27
N HIS A 80 7.10 5.12 -11.60
CA HIS A 80 6.25 6.23 -12.02
C HIS A 80 5.41 6.70 -10.83
N ALA A 81 5.64 7.94 -10.36
CA ALA A 81 4.99 8.47 -9.16
C ALA A 81 4.20 9.74 -9.44
N GLY A 82 3.04 9.87 -8.79
CA GLY A 82 2.16 11.05 -8.95
C GLY A 82 2.45 12.10 -7.89
N PHE A 83 2.73 11.62 -6.68
CA PHE A 83 3.21 12.40 -5.56
C PHE A 83 3.97 11.45 -4.62
N LEU A 84 4.80 12.03 -3.76
CA LEU A 84 5.52 11.32 -2.72
C LEU A 84 5.11 11.91 -1.37
N LEU A 85 4.71 11.06 -0.43
CA LEU A 85 4.30 11.46 0.92
C LEU A 85 5.12 10.67 1.95
N GLY A 86 5.71 11.38 2.90
CA GLY A 86 6.50 10.76 3.96
C GLY A 86 7.01 11.79 4.97
N PRO A 87 7.77 11.35 5.98
CA PRO A 87 8.36 12.26 6.97
C PRO A 87 9.46 13.15 6.37
N ARG A 88 9.90 14.18 7.08
CA ARG A 88 11.01 15.06 6.64
C ARG A 88 12.28 14.29 6.31
N GLY A 89 12.59 13.23 7.08
CA GLY A 89 13.71 12.34 6.83
C GLY A 89 13.64 11.63 5.47
N PHE A 90 12.45 11.20 5.05
CA PHE A 90 12.22 10.61 3.74
C PHE A 90 12.51 11.62 2.61
N TYR A 91 12.02 12.87 2.74
CA TYR A 91 12.32 13.91 1.75
C TYR A 91 13.81 14.32 1.75
N ALA A 92 14.47 14.29 2.90
CA ALA A 92 15.90 14.55 2.99
C ALA A 92 16.70 13.46 2.26
N ALA A 93 16.33 12.18 2.45
CA ALA A 93 16.91 11.05 1.72
C ALA A 93 16.73 11.23 0.20
N LEU A 94 15.51 11.55 -0.27
CA LEU A 94 15.25 11.79 -1.69
C LEU A 94 16.09 12.94 -2.28
N ARG A 95 16.30 14.03 -1.53
CA ARG A 95 17.14 15.15 -1.96
C ARG A 95 18.62 14.80 -1.98
N GLY A 96 19.05 13.89 -1.10
CA GLY A 96 20.43 13.45 -0.99
C GLY A 96 20.83 12.37 -2.01
N LEU A 97 19.87 11.79 -2.75
CA LEU A 97 20.16 10.81 -3.79
C LEU A 97 21.04 11.41 -4.90
N PRO A 98 22.04 10.66 -5.41
CA PRO A 98 22.75 11.02 -6.63
C PRO A 98 21.77 11.26 -7.78
N GLU A 99 22.10 12.19 -8.68
CA GLU A 99 21.20 12.56 -9.77
C GLU A 99 20.77 11.37 -10.63
N ALA A 100 21.69 10.45 -10.91
CA ALA A 100 21.42 9.23 -11.68
C ALA A 100 20.37 8.33 -11.00
N GLU A 101 20.45 8.16 -9.68
CA GLU A 101 19.46 7.38 -8.91
C GLU A 101 18.13 8.12 -8.81
N ARG A 102 18.17 9.43 -8.57
CA ARG A 102 16.98 10.27 -8.52
C ARG A 102 16.22 10.25 -9.85
N ALA A 103 16.93 10.19 -10.98
CA ALA A 103 16.34 10.09 -12.30
C ALA A 103 15.59 8.75 -12.53
N LEU A 104 15.80 7.71 -11.71
CA LEU A 104 15.04 6.47 -11.80
C LEU A 104 13.59 6.64 -11.31
N PHE A 105 13.30 7.70 -10.54
CA PHE A 105 11.96 8.09 -10.12
C PHE A 105 11.40 9.13 -11.09
N ASP A 106 10.41 8.72 -11.87
CA ASP A 106 9.82 9.56 -12.90
C ASP A 106 8.44 10.06 -12.45
N MET A 107 8.35 11.38 -12.27
CA MET A 107 7.14 12.03 -11.80
C MET A 107 6.16 12.21 -12.96
N ARG A 108 4.99 11.58 -12.86
CA ARG A 108 3.95 11.56 -13.90
C ARG A 108 2.65 12.15 -13.40
N SER A 109 1.79 12.56 -14.33
CA SER A 109 0.44 13.01 -13.97
C SER A 109 -0.36 11.87 -13.33
N VAL A 110 -1.29 12.22 -12.43
CA VAL A 110 -2.23 11.22 -11.86
C VAL A 110 -3.04 10.53 -12.96
N GLY A 111 -3.36 11.23 -14.05
CA GLY A 111 -4.00 10.65 -15.23
C GLY A 111 -3.16 9.55 -15.88
N TYR A 112 -1.83 9.73 -15.99
CA TYR A 112 -0.94 8.68 -16.49
C TYR A 112 -0.91 7.47 -15.53
N ILE A 113 -0.92 7.69 -14.22
CA ILE A 113 -0.74 6.59 -13.26
C ILE A 113 -2.03 5.77 -13.12
N ASN A 114 -3.14 6.47 -12.93
CA ASN A 114 -4.44 5.89 -12.60
C ASN A 114 -5.23 5.45 -13.84
N GLN A 115 -4.60 5.36 -15.01
CA GLN A 115 -5.27 4.96 -16.24
C GLN A 115 -4.50 3.86 -16.94
N LEU A 116 -5.24 2.85 -17.39
CA LEU A 116 -4.71 1.79 -18.25
C LEU A 116 -4.88 2.14 -19.74
N TYR A 117 -5.99 2.77 -20.11
CA TYR A 117 -6.36 3.07 -21.50
C TYR A 117 -5.74 4.37 -22.03
N GLY A 118 -5.28 4.34 -23.27
CA GLY A 118 -4.65 5.46 -23.97
C GLY A 118 -3.86 4.95 -25.18
N ASP A 119 -3.20 5.84 -25.90
CA ASP A 119 -2.42 5.49 -27.10
C ASP A 119 -1.26 4.51 -26.80
N ASP A 120 -0.79 4.50 -25.55
CA ASP A 120 0.25 3.61 -25.03
C ASP A 120 -0.31 2.37 -24.31
N TYR A 121 -1.57 2.00 -24.53
CA TYR A 121 -2.23 0.86 -23.86
C TYR A 121 -1.41 -0.43 -23.92
N ALA A 122 -0.94 -0.84 -25.10
CA ALA A 122 -0.18 -2.07 -25.27
C ALA A 122 1.12 -2.06 -24.43
N LEU A 123 1.82 -0.93 -24.40
CA LEU A 123 3.02 -0.75 -23.58
C LEU A 123 2.69 -0.80 -22.08
N ARG A 124 1.60 -0.17 -21.64
CA ARG A 124 1.17 -0.22 -20.24
C ARG A 124 0.80 -1.64 -19.81
N VAL A 125 0.15 -2.40 -20.68
CA VAL A 125 -0.18 -3.81 -20.41
C VAL A 125 1.10 -4.63 -20.24
N ALA A 126 2.06 -4.47 -21.14
CA ALA A 126 3.35 -5.17 -21.05
C ALA A 126 4.14 -4.79 -19.78
N GLN A 127 4.20 -3.50 -19.45
CA GLN A 127 4.95 -3.00 -18.29
C GLN A 127 4.31 -3.30 -16.94
N ARG A 128 2.98 -3.53 -16.90
CA ARG A 128 2.21 -3.73 -15.67
C ARG A 128 1.68 -5.16 -15.55
N ALA A 129 2.23 -6.10 -16.32
CA ALA A 129 1.97 -7.52 -16.11
C ALA A 129 2.28 -7.90 -14.65
N ASP A 130 1.47 -8.77 -14.07
CA ASP A 130 1.61 -9.22 -12.67
C ASP A 130 1.60 -8.10 -11.61
N ALA A 131 1.05 -6.92 -11.94
CA ALA A 131 0.94 -5.82 -10.98
C ALA A 131 0.12 -6.20 -9.74
N ARG A 132 0.46 -5.59 -8.59
CA ARG A 132 -0.25 -5.74 -7.32
C ARG A 132 -0.79 -4.38 -6.89
N HIS A 133 -2.10 -4.24 -6.96
CA HIS A 133 -2.79 -2.98 -6.67
C HIS A 133 -3.30 -2.99 -5.23
N ILE A 134 -2.54 -2.38 -4.32
CA ILE A 134 -2.83 -2.38 -2.88
C ILE A 134 -3.53 -1.08 -2.49
N ASN A 135 -4.71 -1.18 -1.88
CA ASN A 135 -5.45 -0.03 -1.34
C ASN A 135 -5.99 -0.36 0.05
N THR A 136 -6.30 0.66 0.85
CA THR A 136 -7.06 0.51 2.09
C THR A 136 -8.53 0.81 1.87
N THR A 137 -9.41 0.17 2.65
CA THR A 137 -10.86 0.43 2.62
C THR A 137 -11.40 0.53 4.05
N MET A 138 -12.56 1.18 4.24
CA MET A 138 -13.15 1.36 5.56
C MET A 138 -13.84 0.08 6.02
N MET A 139 -14.58 -0.57 5.12
CA MET A 139 -15.39 -1.77 5.39
C MET A 139 -15.47 -2.66 4.14
N VAL A 140 -15.75 -3.94 4.36
CA VAL A 140 -16.04 -4.92 3.32
C VAL A 140 -17.28 -5.72 3.72
N THR A 141 -18.23 -5.89 2.80
CA THR A 141 -19.39 -6.76 3.04
C THR A 141 -18.99 -8.23 2.94
N ILE A 142 -19.72 -9.16 3.56
CA ILE A 142 -19.45 -10.62 3.44
C ILE A 142 -19.57 -11.13 1.99
N LEU A 143 -20.14 -10.35 1.07
CA LEU A 143 -20.16 -10.65 -0.36
C LEU A 143 -18.94 -10.09 -1.11
N GLY A 144 -18.07 -9.31 -0.46
CA GLY A 144 -16.85 -8.77 -1.04
C GLY A 144 -16.98 -7.39 -1.70
N ALA A 145 -18.10 -6.69 -1.50
CA ALA A 145 -18.18 -5.26 -1.89
C ALA A 145 -17.43 -4.40 -0.86
N ALA A 146 -16.60 -3.46 -1.30
CA ALA A 146 -15.81 -2.59 -0.44
C ALA A 146 -16.39 -1.18 -0.35
N VAL A 147 -16.19 -0.54 0.81
CA VAL A 147 -16.72 0.78 1.15
C VAL A 147 -15.57 1.66 1.62
N SER A 148 -15.29 2.72 0.87
CA SER A 148 -14.09 3.53 1.04
C SER A 148 -14.34 5.05 1.06
N ASP A 149 -15.52 5.52 0.65
CA ASP A 149 -15.78 6.95 0.48
C ASP A 149 -16.97 7.49 1.30
N SER A 150 -17.98 6.68 1.57
CA SER A 150 -19.25 7.17 2.13
C SER A 150 -19.82 6.31 3.26
N LEU A 151 -20.60 6.97 4.11
CA LEU A 151 -21.40 6.35 5.15
C LEU A 151 -22.74 5.83 4.59
N ALA A 152 -23.40 4.92 5.31
CA ALA A 152 -24.69 4.38 4.89
C ALA A 152 -25.81 5.43 4.75
N ASP A 153 -25.65 6.60 5.39
CA ASP A 153 -26.56 7.75 5.27
C ASP A 153 -26.17 8.72 4.14
N GLY A 154 -25.23 8.35 3.27
CA GLY A 154 -24.79 9.13 2.13
C GLY A 154 -23.75 10.21 2.45
N ARG A 155 -23.39 10.41 3.72
CA ARG A 155 -22.31 11.36 4.07
C ARG A 155 -20.98 10.88 3.52
N VAL A 156 -20.30 11.76 2.81
CA VAL A 156 -18.95 11.51 2.27
C VAL A 156 -17.93 11.68 3.39
N VAL A 157 -17.08 10.67 3.59
CA VAL A 157 -15.93 10.68 4.51
C VAL A 157 -14.68 11.13 3.77
N SER A 158 -14.47 10.61 2.56
CA SER A 158 -13.34 10.92 1.69
C SER A 158 -13.72 10.70 0.23
N GLY A 159 -12.96 11.27 -0.71
CA GLY A 159 -13.11 10.91 -2.12
C GLY A 159 -12.60 9.48 -2.39
N VAL A 160 -13.14 8.83 -3.44
CA VAL A 160 -12.70 7.50 -3.90
C VAL A 160 -11.23 7.50 -4.34
N GLY A 161 -10.76 8.62 -4.88
CA GLY A 161 -9.41 8.74 -5.45
C GLY A 161 -9.19 7.75 -6.60
N GLY A 162 -7.99 7.19 -6.68
CA GLY A 162 -7.61 6.21 -7.71
C GLY A 162 -8.02 4.77 -7.43
N GLN A 163 -8.64 4.48 -6.28
CA GLN A 163 -8.89 3.11 -5.82
C GLN A 163 -9.65 2.30 -6.88
N TYR A 164 -10.80 2.81 -7.34
CA TYR A 164 -11.60 2.15 -8.37
C TYR A 164 -10.79 1.83 -9.63
N ASN A 165 -10.00 2.79 -10.12
CA ASN A 165 -9.21 2.61 -11.33
C ASN A 165 -8.18 1.50 -11.17
N PHE A 166 -7.51 1.42 -10.03
CA PHE A 166 -6.53 0.36 -9.78
C PHE A 166 -7.16 -1.01 -9.59
N VAL A 167 -8.35 -1.09 -8.98
CA VAL A 167 -9.11 -2.34 -8.93
C VAL A 167 -9.49 -2.78 -10.34
N ALA A 168 -10.11 -1.91 -11.13
CA ALA A 168 -10.51 -2.23 -12.50
C ALA A 168 -9.29 -2.64 -13.37
N MET A 169 -8.17 -1.93 -13.22
CA MET A 169 -6.91 -2.24 -13.90
C MET A 169 -6.38 -3.64 -13.53
N ALA A 170 -6.48 -4.04 -12.27
CA ALA A 170 -6.05 -5.39 -11.84
C ALA A 170 -6.86 -6.52 -12.50
N HIS A 171 -8.13 -6.28 -12.83
CA HIS A 171 -8.96 -7.26 -13.54
C HIS A 171 -8.68 -7.29 -15.04
N ALA A 172 -8.20 -6.19 -15.62
CA ALA A 172 -7.88 -6.08 -17.04
C ALA A 172 -6.45 -6.54 -17.39
N LEU A 173 -5.51 -6.46 -16.44
CA LEU A 173 -4.11 -6.79 -16.67
C LEU A 173 -3.81 -8.30 -16.48
N PRO A 174 -3.02 -8.92 -17.37
CA PRO A 174 -2.58 -10.31 -17.21
C PRO A 174 -1.82 -10.51 -15.90
N GLY A 175 -2.22 -11.52 -15.13
CA GLY A 175 -1.59 -11.89 -13.86
C GLY A 175 -1.73 -10.87 -12.73
N ALA A 176 -2.34 -9.71 -12.96
CA ALA A 176 -2.48 -8.66 -11.95
C ALA A 176 -3.54 -9.01 -10.88
N ARG A 177 -3.36 -8.45 -9.68
CA ARG A 177 -4.25 -8.67 -8.53
C ARG A 177 -4.59 -7.36 -7.83
N SER A 178 -5.84 -7.26 -7.39
CA SER A 178 -6.31 -6.21 -6.49
C SER A 178 -6.26 -6.72 -5.05
N ILE A 179 -5.69 -5.90 -4.15
CA ILE A 179 -5.54 -6.21 -2.74
C ILE A 179 -6.17 -5.06 -1.94
N LEU A 180 -7.21 -5.38 -1.18
CA LEU A 180 -7.87 -4.43 -0.29
C LEU A 180 -7.54 -4.76 1.17
N CYS A 181 -6.84 -3.85 1.82
CA CYS A 181 -6.52 -3.93 3.24
C CYS A 181 -7.63 -3.26 4.06
N VAL A 182 -8.15 -3.97 5.07
CA VAL A 182 -9.18 -3.46 5.97
C VAL A 182 -8.83 -3.90 7.39
N ARG A 183 -8.87 -2.98 8.36
CA ARG A 183 -8.79 -3.40 9.77
C ARG A 183 -10.00 -4.27 10.08
N ALA A 184 -9.87 -5.36 10.81
CA ALA A 184 -11.00 -6.23 11.12
C ALA A 184 -12.08 -5.51 11.95
N THR A 185 -11.69 -4.53 12.77
CA THR A 185 -12.58 -3.77 13.64
C THR A 185 -12.30 -2.27 13.63
N ARG A 186 -13.31 -1.49 14.02
CA ARG A 186 -13.21 -0.06 14.33
C ARG A 186 -13.91 0.26 15.65
N ASP A 187 -13.48 1.33 16.29
CA ASP A 187 -14.21 1.94 17.40
C ASP A 187 -15.12 3.04 16.86
N LYS A 188 -16.40 2.99 17.22
CA LYS A 188 -17.36 4.05 16.93
C LYS A 188 -18.08 4.39 18.23
N ASP A 189 -17.84 5.60 18.73
CA ASP A 189 -18.44 6.12 19.97
C ASP A 189 -18.21 5.21 21.18
N GLY A 190 -17.01 4.62 21.29
CA GLY A 190 -16.64 3.70 22.37
C GLY A 190 -17.16 2.28 22.18
N VAL A 191 -17.96 2.03 21.13
CA VAL A 191 -18.48 0.71 20.78
C VAL A 191 -17.61 0.11 19.68
N LEU A 192 -17.08 -1.08 19.96
CA LEU A 192 -16.35 -1.85 18.97
C LEU A 192 -17.32 -2.39 17.91
N ARG A 193 -16.95 -2.24 16.63
CA ARG A 193 -17.72 -2.73 15.48
C ARG A 193 -16.81 -3.50 14.55
N SER A 194 -17.35 -4.52 13.89
CA SER A 194 -16.68 -5.18 12.77
C SER A 194 -16.63 -4.27 11.55
N ASN A 195 -15.53 -4.33 10.79
CA ASN A 195 -15.46 -3.74 9.45
C ASN A 195 -15.74 -4.77 8.35
N ILE A 196 -15.80 -6.06 8.69
CA ILE A 196 -16.46 -7.07 7.85
C ILE A 196 -17.93 -7.09 8.26
N VAL A 197 -18.81 -6.66 7.37
CA VAL A 197 -20.24 -6.44 7.67
C VAL A 197 -21.14 -7.35 6.83
N SER A 198 -22.35 -7.66 7.27
CA SER A 198 -23.31 -8.43 6.47
C SER A 198 -23.67 -7.71 5.17
N ASP A 199 -24.00 -6.43 5.30
CA ASP A 199 -24.48 -5.55 4.24
C ASP A 199 -24.10 -4.10 4.57
N TYR A 200 -24.18 -3.23 3.56
CA TYR A 200 -23.95 -1.81 3.73
C TYR A 200 -24.67 -0.99 2.66
N GLY A 201 -25.14 0.21 3.01
CA GLY A 201 -25.91 1.10 2.13
C GLY A 201 -25.10 1.84 1.05
N SER A 202 -23.82 1.50 0.88
CA SER A 202 -22.93 2.09 -0.14
C SER A 202 -21.92 1.04 -0.59
N SER A 203 -21.37 1.22 -1.79
CA SER A 203 -20.34 0.36 -2.37
C SER A 203 -19.45 1.18 -3.31
N THR A 204 -18.20 1.39 -2.91
CA THR A 204 -17.17 2.00 -3.77
C THR A 204 -16.67 1.01 -4.81
N ILE A 205 -16.40 -0.23 -4.37
CA ILE A 205 -15.96 -1.33 -5.22
C ILE A 205 -17.03 -2.41 -5.20
N PRO A 206 -17.74 -2.65 -6.32
CA PRO A 206 -18.79 -3.66 -6.37
C PRO A 206 -18.19 -5.06 -6.19
N ARG A 207 -18.97 -5.98 -5.59
CA ARG A 207 -18.53 -7.36 -5.33
C ARG A 207 -18.02 -8.11 -6.56
N HIS A 208 -18.42 -7.74 -7.77
CA HIS A 208 -17.96 -8.36 -9.02
C HIS A 208 -16.48 -8.09 -9.30
N LEU A 209 -15.92 -7.03 -8.71
CA LEU A 209 -14.50 -6.70 -8.78
C LEU A 209 -13.72 -7.18 -7.54
N ARG A 210 -14.32 -8.03 -6.69
CA ARG A 210 -13.63 -8.60 -5.53
C ARG A 210 -12.43 -9.43 -5.96
N ASP A 211 -11.37 -9.35 -5.17
CA ASP A 211 -10.14 -10.09 -5.40
C ASP A 211 -9.54 -10.51 -4.05
N ILE A 212 -8.47 -9.88 -3.57
CA ILE A 212 -7.87 -10.22 -2.27
C ILE A 212 -8.33 -9.21 -1.21
N VAL A 213 -8.74 -9.71 -0.05
CA VAL A 213 -9.00 -8.88 1.15
C VAL A 213 -8.08 -9.32 2.28
N ILE A 214 -7.43 -8.36 2.94
CA ILE A 214 -6.48 -8.61 4.03
C ILE A 214 -6.95 -7.89 5.28
N THR A 215 -7.03 -8.62 6.38
CA THR A 215 -7.11 -8.07 7.75
C THR A 215 -5.84 -8.42 8.52
N GLU A 216 -5.71 -7.90 9.74
CA GLU A 216 -4.66 -8.33 10.66
C GLU A 216 -4.72 -9.83 11.01
N TYR A 217 -5.83 -10.51 10.72
CA TYR A 217 -6.04 -11.93 11.03
C TYR A 217 -5.83 -12.89 9.84
N GLY A 218 -5.64 -12.37 8.62
CA GLY A 218 -5.33 -13.21 7.47
C GLY A 218 -5.77 -12.64 6.13
N ILE A 219 -5.76 -13.52 5.14
CA ILE A 219 -6.00 -13.21 3.73
C ILE A 219 -7.22 -14.03 3.25
N ALA A 220 -8.16 -13.35 2.60
CA ALA A 220 -9.27 -13.95 1.89
C ALA A 220 -9.06 -13.74 0.37
N ASP A 221 -8.84 -14.83 -0.36
CA ASP A 221 -8.77 -14.83 -1.83
C ASP A 221 -10.16 -15.13 -2.41
N LEU A 222 -10.76 -14.14 -3.07
CA LEU A 222 -12.17 -14.13 -3.48
C LEU A 222 -12.37 -14.20 -5.00
N ARG A 223 -11.31 -14.05 -5.80
CA ARG A 223 -11.45 -13.99 -7.27
C ARG A 223 -11.89 -15.35 -7.80
N GLY A 224 -12.93 -15.35 -8.63
CA GLY A 224 -13.49 -16.58 -9.21
C GLY A 224 -14.27 -17.47 -8.22
N ARG A 225 -14.45 -17.04 -6.96
CA ARG A 225 -15.20 -17.77 -5.94
C ARG A 225 -16.69 -17.46 -5.99
N THR A 226 -17.51 -18.41 -5.55
CA THR A 226 -18.95 -18.22 -5.32
C THR A 226 -19.21 -17.30 -4.13
N ASP A 227 -20.41 -16.72 -4.03
CA ASP A 227 -20.75 -15.85 -2.88
C ASP A 227 -20.63 -16.56 -1.53
N GLY A 228 -20.98 -17.84 -1.45
CA GLY A 228 -20.88 -18.62 -0.22
C GLY A 228 -19.42 -18.86 0.20
N GLU A 229 -18.56 -19.21 -0.76
CA GLU A 229 -17.11 -19.32 -0.50
C GLU A 229 -16.52 -17.97 -0.07
N CYS A 230 -16.95 -16.87 -0.68
CA CYS A 230 -16.51 -15.53 -0.28
C CYS A 230 -16.96 -15.16 1.14
N ALA A 231 -18.21 -15.45 1.49
CA ALA A 231 -18.71 -15.24 2.84
C ALA A 231 -17.90 -16.05 3.86
N ALA A 232 -17.67 -17.34 3.60
CA ALA A 232 -16.85 -18.18 4.45
C ALA A 232 -15.41 -17.64 4.61
N ALA A 233 -14.78 -17.21 3.51
CA ALA A 233 -13.42 -16.68 3.52
C ALA A 233 -13.30 -15.36 4.30
N LEU A 234 -14.21 -14.41 4.07
CA LEU A 234 -14.24 -13.12 4.75
C LEU A 234 -14.55 -13.26 6.24
N ILE A 235 -15.52 -14.09 6.60
CA ILE A 235 -15.82 -14.41 8.01
C ILE A 235 -14.60 -15.04 8.68
N GLY A 236 -13.88 -15.91 7.96
CA GLY A 236 -12.64 -16.52 8.44
C GLY A 236 -11.50 -15.55 8.75
N ILE A 237 -11.53 -14.33 8.24
CA ILE A 237 -10.54 -13.28 8.56
C ILE A 237 -11.15 -12.12 9.37
N ALA A 238 -12.42 -12.24 9.78
CA ALA A 238 -13.06 -11.32 10.71
C ALA A 238 -12.55 -11.53 12.13
N ASP A 239 -12.73 -10.52 12.98
CA ASP A 239 -12.47 -10.64 14.40
C ASP A 239 -13.45 -11.64 15.04
N SER A 240 -12.93 -12.59 15.83
CA SER A 240 -13.72 -13.68 16.41
C SER A 240 -14.90 -13.22 17.24
N ARG A 241 -14.86 -12.00 17.78
CA ARG A 241 -15.99 -11.42 18.55
C ARG A 241 -17.23 -11.18 17.71
N PHE A 242 -17.11 -11.10 16.38
CA PHE A 242 -18.22 -10.83 15.46
C PHE A 242 -18.51 -11.99 14.50
N GLN A 243 -17.65 -13.00 14.44
CA GLN A 243 -17.76 -14.14 13.55
C GLN A 243 -19.12 -14.86 13.64
N SER A 244 -19.62 -15.13 14.86
CA SER A 244 -20.90 -15.83 15.05
C SER A 244 -22.10 -15.06 14.51
N GLU A 245 -22.10 -13.74 14.61
CA GLU A 245 -23.15 -12.87 14.06
C GLU A 245 -23.11 -12.90 12.52
N LEU A 246 -21.91 -12.82 11.93
CA LEU A 246 -21.74 -12.86 10.49
C LEU A 246 -22.13 -14.22 9.89
N VAL A 247 -21.81 -15.34 10.56
CA VAL A 247 -22.27 -16.68 10.15
C VAL A 247 -23.79 -16.73 10.13
N ARG A 248 -24.45 -16.25 11.19
CA ARG A 248 -25.91 -16.22 11.26
C ARG A 248 -26.52 -15.39 10.13
N ALA A 249 -25.98 -14.22 9.84
CA ALA A 249 -26.44 -13.37 8.74
C ALA A 249 -26.26 -14.05 7.36
N ALA A 250 -25.15 -14.75 7.17
CA ALA A 250 -24.90 -15.52 5.94
C ALA A 250 -25.83 -16.74 5.80
N GLN A 251 -26.16 -17.42 6.90
CA GLN A 251 -27.12 -18.52 6.92
C GLN A 251 -28.55 -18.05 6.61
N GLN A 252 -28.97 -16.93 7.19
CA GLN A 252 -30.30 -16.33 6.94
C GLN A 252 -30.52 -15.97 5.48
N THR A 253 -29.45 -15.60 4.77
CA THR A 253 -29.49 -15.24 3.34
C THR A 253 -29.15 -16.41 2.41
N GLY A 254 -29.02 -17.63 2.95
CA GLY A 254 -28.73 -18.84 2.18
C GLY A 254 -27.31 -18.88 1.58
N LYS A 255 -26.39 -18.04 2.07
CA LYS A 255 -24.99 -18.00 1.61
C LYS A 255 -24.12 -19.05 2.30
N LEU A 256 -24.48 -19.47 3.50
CA LEU A 256 -23.86 -20.59 4.21
C LEU A 256 -24.92 -21.59 4.66
N SER A 257 -24.54 -22.87 4.73
CA SER A 257 -25.40 -23.92 5.25
C SER A 257 -25.59 -23.80 6.76
N ALA A 258 -26.68 -24.38 7.29
CA ALA A 258 -26.99 -24.33 8.72
C ALA A 258 -25.93 -25.03 9.60
N ASP A 259 -25.24 -26.02 9.04
CA ASP A 259 -24.17 -26.78 9.67
C ASP A 259 -22.76 -26.19 9.46
N PHE A 260 -22.64 -25.08 8.72
CA PHE A 260 -21.35 -24.44 8.48
C PHE A 260 -20.64 -24.11 9.78
N GLN A 261 -19.37 -24.49 9.86
CA GLN A 261 -18.50 -24.13 10.96
C GLN A 261 -17.24 -23.42 10.46
N ILE A 262 -16.85 -22.36 11.17
CA ILE A 262 -15.58 -21.68 10.91
C ILE A 262 -14.43 -22.65 11.19
N PRO A 263 -13.39 -22.76 10.35
CA PRO A 263 -12.24 -23.60 10.63
C PRO A 263 -11.56 -23.24 11.96
N GLU A 264 -11.13 -24.23 12.74
CA GLU A 264 -10.60 -24.03 14.10
C GLU A 264 -9.47 -23.00 14.17
N HIS A 265 -8.52 -23.07 13.23
CA HIS A 265 -7.39 -22.13 13.14
C HIS A 265 -7.79 -20.66 12.88
N ARG A 266 -9.06 -20.40 12.54
CA ARG A 266 -9.62 -19.05 12.31
C ARG A 266 -10.53 -18.57 13.44
N ARG A 267 -10.67 -19.35 14.52
CA ARG A 267 -11.55 -19.02 15.66
C ARG A 267 -10.84 -18.20 16.74
N ASP A 268 -9.51 -18.05 16.70
CA ASP A 268 -8.72 -17.18 17.62
C ASP A 268 -8.23 -15.89 16.92
N ASN A 269 -9.04 -15.33 16.02
CA ASN A 269 -8.82 -14.03 15.41
C ASN A 269 -9.12 -12.90 16.41
N THR A 270 -8.24 -12.76 17.41
CA THR A 270 -8.37 -11.77 18.49
C THR A 270 -7.07 -10.98 18.68
N PRO A 271 -7.11 -9.78 19.29
CA PRO A 271 -5.88 -9.06 19.62
C PRO A 271 -4.93 -9.88 20.52
N GLN A 272 -5.50 -10.71 21.41
CA GLN A 272 -4.75 -11.62 22.28
C GLN A 272 -4.11 -12.76 21.47
N GLY A 273 -4.85 -13.34 20.51
CA GLY A 273 -4.34 -14.33 19.57
C GLY A 273 -3.14 -13.80 18.77
N LEU A 274 -3.26 -12.58 18.23
CA LEU A 274 -2.14 -11.91 17.54
C LEU A 274 -0.96 -11.63 18.47
N ALA A 275 -1.20 -11.12 19.68
CA ALA A 275 -0.13 -10.88 20.65
C ALA A 275 0.62 -12.16 21.03
N ARG A 276 -0.09 -13.29 21.10
CA ARG A 276 0.50 -14.62 21.32
C ARG A 276 1.29 -15.09 20.10
N ALA A 277 0.76 -14.93 18.88
CA ALA A 277 1.41 -15.35 17.64
C ALA A 277 2.72 -14.59 17.36
N PHE A 278 2.78 -13.31 17.73
CA PHE A 278 3.95 -12.45 17.51
C PHE A 278 4.81 -12.24 18.77
N ARG A 279 4.65 -13.08 19.80
CA ARG A 279 5.34 -12.90 21.09
C ARG A 279 6.86 -12.93 20.93
N ASP A 280 7.36 -13.93 20.22
CA ASP A 280 8.80 -14.18 20.10
C ASP A 280 9.47 -13.12 19.23
N GLN A 281 8.82 -12.69 18.14
CA GLN A 281 9.29 -11.61 17.28
C GLN A 281 9.33 -10.28 18.03
N ARG A 282 8.35 -10.01 18.90
CA ARG A 282 8.36 -8.82 19.77
C ARG A 282 9.45 -8.90 20.85
N ALA A 283 9.75 -10.10 21.35
CA ALA A 283 10.81 -10.32 22.33
C ALA A 283 12.22 -10.22 21.73
N ALA A 284 12.38 -10.54 20.44
CA ALA A 284 13.66 -10.48 19.72
C ALA A 284 14.18 -9.04 19.48
N GLY A 285 13.46 -8.02 19.93
CA GLY A 285 13.80 -6.61 19.78
C GLY A 285 12.74 -5.87 18.96
N PRO A 286 12.62 -4.54 19.13
CA PRO A 286 11.56 -3.79 18.49
C PRO A 286 11.73 -3.77 16.98
N SER A 287 10.77 -4.36 16.26
CA SER A 287 10.34 -3.79 14.98
C SER A 287 9.85 -2.38 15.30
N SER A 288 10.61 -1.35 14.93
CA SER A 288 10.24 0.05 15.15
C SER A 288 8.78 0.27 14.76
N ASP A 289 7.99 0.96 15.61
CA ASP A 289 6.63 1.41 15.27
C ASP A 289 6.61 2.28 13.99
N PHE A 290 7.78 2.82 13.64
CA PHE A 290 8.03 3.65 12.47
C PHE A 290 9.23 3.08 11.69
N PRO A 291 9.06 1.97 10.94
CA PRO A 291 10.16 1.31 10.24
C PRO A 291 10.76 2.16 9.12
N PHE A 292 10.03 3.18 8.66
CA PHE A 292 10.46 4.13 7.62
C PHE A 292 10.72 5.54 8.19
N GLY A 293 10.92 5.64 9.51
CA GLY A 293 11.09 6.91 10.21
C GLY A 293 9.77 7.64 10.50
N THR A 294 9.85 8.71 11.29
CA THR A 294 8.70 9.52 11.71
C THR A 294 9.15 10.95 11.97
N ASP A 295 8.24 11.91 11.81
CA ASP A 295 8.46 13.30 12.23
C ASP A 295 8.11 13.53 13.70
N LEU A 296 7.51 12.54 14.36
CA LEU A 296 7.20 12.60 15.78
C LEU A 296 8.48 12.50 16.61
N THR A 297 8.60 13.34 17.63
CA THR A 297 9.69 13.21 18.61
C THR A 297 9.49 11.99 19.50
N THR A 298 10.55 11.54 20.18
CA THR A 298 10.47 10.43 21.15
C THR A 298 9.42 10.70 22.23
N GLU A 299 9.31 11.95 22.69
CA GLU A 299 8.31 12.39 23.67
C GLU A 299 6.89 12.28 23.09
N GLU A 300 6.69 12.69 21.84
CA GLU A 300 5.39 12.60 21.16
C GLU A 300 4.96 11.15 20.94
N ILE A 301 5.91 10.25 20.63
CA ILE A 301 5.63 8.82 20.51
C ILE A 301 5.19 8.25 21.87
N ARG A 302 5.94 8.52 22.95
CA ARG A 302 5.58 8.10 24.32
C ARG A 302 4.22 8.66 24.74
N LEU A 303 3.99 9.95 24.49
CA LEU A 303 2.71 10.61 24.74
C LEU A 303 1.56 9.96 23.95
N SER A 304 1.77 9.62 22.67
CA SER A 304 0.73 8.99 21.86
C SER A 304 0.27 7.65 22.48
N THR A 305 1.20 6.89 23.05
CA THR A 305 0.92 5.60 23.69
C THR A 305 0.17 5.82 25.01
N ALA A 306 0.68 6.73 25.86
CA ALA A 306 0.06 7.08 27.13
C ALA A 306 -1.37 7.65 26.96
N LEU A 307 -1.57 8.56 26.01
CA LEU A 307 -2.88 9.17 25.73
C LEU A 307 -3.87 8.14 25.18
N ARG A 308 -3.44 7.24 24.29
CA ARG A 308 -4.29 6.13 23.82
C ARG A 308 -4.64 5.16 24.94
N TRP A 309 -3.74 4.96 25.91
CA TRP A 309 -4.02 4.16 27.09
C TRP A 309 -5.05 4.84 28.00
N LEU A 310 -4.90 6.14 28.27
CA LEU A 310 -5.86 6.93 29.03
C LEU A 310 -7.23 6.93 28.38
N ALA A 311 -7.31 7.17 27.07
CA ALA A 311 -8.56 7.15 26.32
C ALA A 311 -9.30 5.81 26.44
N ARG A 312 -8.57 4.69 26.56
CA ARG A 312 -9.15 3.35 26.80
C ARG A 312 -9.59 3.14 28.25
N HIS A 313 -8.83 3.66 29.21
CA HIS A 313 -9.09 3.51 30.66
C HIS A 313 -9.92 4.65 31.26
N ALA A 314 -10.47 5.51 30.40
CA ALA A 314 -11.38 6.58 30.75
C ALA A 314 -12.71 6.49 29.97
N ARG A 315 -13.10 5.30 29.48
CA ARG A 315 -14.34 5.14 28.69
C ARG A 315 -15.59 5.13 29.56
N THR A 316 -15.57 4.41 30.68
CA THR A 316 -16.71 4.30 31.60
C THR A 316 -16.50 5.12 32.88
N PRO A 317 -17.57 5.53 33.59
CA PRO A 317 -17.45 6.25 34.86
C PRO A 317 -16.59 5.52 35.91
N GLY A 318 -16.75 4.20 36.02
CA GLY A 318 -15.96 3.39 36.95
C GLY A 318 -14.47 3.32 36.58
N GLN A 319 -14.15 3.16 35.30
CA GLN A 319 -12.76 3.21 34.82
C GLN A 319 -12.14 4.58 35.03
N LYS A 320 -12.87 5.67 34.75
CA LYS A 320 -12.42 7.04 35.01
C LYS A 320 -12.07 7.24 36.49
N ALA A 321 -12.96 6.84 37.39
CA ALA A 321 -12.76 6.98 38.82
C ALA A 321 -11.53 6.18 39.31
N ARG A 322 -11.39 4.93 38.86
CA ARG A 322 -10.23 4.10 39.19
C ARG A 322 -8.91 4.71 38.69
N THR A 323 -8.87 5.10 37.42
CA THR A 323 -7.68 5.71 36.81
C THR A 323 -7.29 7.01 37.50
N LEU A 324 -8.27 7.83 37.88
CA LEU A 324 -8.03 9.06 38.64
C LEU A 324 -7.47 8.77 40.03
N ALA A 325 -8.05 7.82 40.77
CA ALA A 325 -7.57 7.42 42.09
C ALA A 325 -6.13 6.89 42.01
N SER A 326 -5.84 6.01 41.05
CA SER A 326 -4.49 5.49 40.82
C SER A 326 -3.50 6.60 40.47
N ALA A 327 -3.88 7.55 39.63
CA ALA A 327 -3.02 8.68 39.27
C ALA A 327 -2.75 9.65 40.43
N LEU A 328 -3.68 9.80 41.37
CA LEU A 328 -3.50 10.62 42.57
C LEU A 328 -2.59 9.95 43.61
N LEU A 329 -2.60 8.61 43.68
CA LEU A 329 -1.75 7.82 44.57
C LEU A 329 -0.34 7.59 44.00
N HIS A 330 -0.17 7.72 42.69
CA HIS A 330 1.11 7.53 42.01
C HIS A 330 2.09 8.66 42.39
N ARG A 331 3.28 8.29 42.89
CA ARG A 331 4.33 9.27 43.22
C ARG A 331 4.84 9.90 41.92
N SER A 332 4.85 11.23 41.86
CA SER A 332 5.34 11.95 40.68
C SER A 332 6.83 11.70 40.48
N ASN A 333 7.21 11.17 39.33
CA ASN A 333 8.59 11.11 38.88
C ASN A 333 8.87 12.29 37.94
N THR A 334 10.00 12.98 38.12
CA THR A 334 10.46 14.10 37.27
C THR A 334 10.96 13.64 35.89
N ALA A 335 11.03 12.33 35.66
CA ALA A 335 11.53 11.72 34.42
C ALA A 335 10.78 12.13 33.13
N TYR A 336 9.56 12.67 33.21
CA TYR A 336 8.72 12.99 32.04
C TYR A 336 8.40 14.49 31.87
N ASN A 337 9.30 15.37 32.30
CA ASN A 337 9.09 16.82 32.20
C ASN A 337 8.96 17.30 30.74
N CYS A 338 9.67 16.69 29.79
CA CYS A 338 9.62 17.05 28.38
C CYS A 338 8.24 16.72 27.77
N GLU A 339 7.66 15.57 28.11
CA GLU A 339 6.31 15.17 27.71
C GLU A 339 5.25 16.11 28.28
N LEU A 340 5.36 16.45 29.56
CA LEU A 340 4.46 17.42 30.18
C LEU A 340 4.59 18.80 29.54
N ALA A 341 5.81 19.24 29.21
CA ALA A 341 6.02 20.52 28.53
C ALA A 341 5.35 20.53 27.16
N ARG A 342 5.40 19.42 26.40
CA ARG A 342 4.73 19.30 25.10
C ARG A 342 3.21 19.47 25.18
N LEU A 343 2.60 19.05 26.29
CA LEU A 343 1.17 19.25 26.59
C LEU A 343 0.85 20.57 27.32
N GLN A 344 1.86 21.43 27.56
CA GLN A 344 1.73 22.64 28.37
C GLN A 344 1.32 22.37 29.83
N LEU A 345 1.74 21.22 30.36
CA LEU A 345 1.44 20.73 31.71
C LEU A 345 2.69 20.64 32.62
N ALA A 346 3.85 21.14 32.19
CA ALA A 346 5.07 21.13 33.01
C ALA A 346 4.99 22.06 34.24
N SER A 347 4.13 23.08 34.20
CA SER A 347 3.92 24.02 35.30
C SER A 347 2.42 24.32 35.48
N PRO A 348 1.65 23.34 35.99
CA PRO A 348 0.20 23.42 36.05
C PRO A 348 -0.26 24.46 37.09
N ARG A 349 -0.98 25.48 36.64
CA ARG A 349 -1.46 26.61 37.45
C ARG A 349 -2.84 26.33 38.04
N THR A 350 -3.70 25.65 37.29
CA THR A 350 -5.07 25.33 37.73
C THR A 350 -5.18 23.94 38.36
N LEU A 351 -6.21 23.72 39.18
CA LEU A 351 -6.49 22.38 39.75
C LEU A 351 -6.71 21.35 38.63
N ARG A 352 -7.38 21.76 37.55
CA ARG A 352 -7.62 20.92 36.36
C ARG A 352 -6.31 20.50 35.71
N GLU A 353 -5.39 21.43 35.47
CA GLU A 353 -4.07 21.14 34.89
C GLU A 353 -3.26 20.22 35.80
N ARG A 354 -3.33 20.40 37.12
CA ARG A 354 -2.62 19.52 38.08
C ARG A 354 -3.14 18.09 38.02
N VAL A 355 -4.46 17.91 37.90
CA VAL A 355 -5.06 16.58 37.72
C VAL A 355 -4.67 15.98 36.37
N MET A 356 -4.73 16.76 35.29
CA MET A 356 -4.32 16.30 33.95
C MET A 356 -2.84 15.88 33.93
N ALA A 357 -1.95 16.67 34.50
CA ALA A 357 -0.52 16.35 34.59
C ALA A 357 -0.29 15.02 35.32
N ARG A 358 -0.98 14.78 36.44
CA ARG A 358 -0.91 13.50 37.17
C ARG A 358 -1.43 12.32 36.36
N LEU A 359 -2.55 12.48 35.65
CA LEU A 359 -3.09 11.43 34.77
C LEU A 359 -2.11 11.08 33.66
N VAL A 360 -1.50 12.07 33.02
CA VAL A 360 -0.49 11.88 31.97
C VAL A 360 0.74 11.19 32.52
N LEU A 361 1.29 11.65 33.65
CA LEU A 361 2.44 11.02 34.31
C LEU A 361 2.16 9.56 34.67
N TYR A 362 0.98 9.27 35.22
CA TYR A 362 0.59 7.91 35.55
C TYR A 362 0.55 7.04 34.29
N ALA A 363 -0.08 7.52 33.22
CA ALA A 363 -0.16 6.78 31.97
C ALA A 363 1.21 6.56 31.31
N LEU A 364 2.09 7.55 31.34
CA LEU A 364 3.47 7.41 30.86
C LEU A 364 4.24 6.35 31.63
N ASN A 365 4.07 6.28 32.96
CA ASN A 365 4.71 5.23 33.76
C ASN A 365 4.17 3.82 33.48
N VAL A 366 2.86 3.68 33.22
CA VAL A 366 2.24 2.37 32.95
C VAL A 366 2.51 1.88 31.52
N THR A 367 2.91 2.78 30.62
CA THR A 367 3.12 2.48 29.18
C THR A 367 4.55 2.59 28.70
N ALA A 368 5.48 3.00 29.58
CA ALA A 368 6.91 2.87 29.37
C ALA A 368 7.31 1.39 29.44
#